data_AF-A0A1H0V0J5-F1
#
_entry.id   AF-A0A1H0V0J5-F1
#
_cell.length_a   1.000
_cell.length_b   1.000
_cell.length_c   1.000
_cell.angle_alpha   90.00
_cell.angle_beta   90.00
_cell.angle_gamma   90.00
#
_symmetry.space_group_name_H-M   'P 1'
#
loop_
_entity.id
_entity.type
_entity.pdbx_description
1 polymer ?
#
loop_
_entity_poly.entity_id
_entity_poly.type
_entity_poly.pdbx_seq_one_letter_code
_entity_poly.pdbx_strand_id
1 'polypeptide(L)'
;MRPRPRALGMDVGQATRTEIWERAGIDASTMSEMMDTGELVDAALLGFDRREAVTIPPLHAAGRWAALESARQGLMSDIRQAHAAERYRSAS
;
A
#
# COMPACT_ATOMS: atom_id res chain seq x y z
N MET A 1 15.10 18.83 -24.77
CA MET A 1 14.00 17.86 -24.59
C MET A 1 14.16 17.25 -23.20
N ARG A 2 13.32 17.62 -22.22
CA ARG A 2 13.44 17.10 -20.84
C ARG A 2 12.78 15.70 -20.77
N PRO A 3 13.41 14.68 -20.17
CA PRO A 3 12.80 13.35 -20.05
C PRO A 3 11.54 13.43 -19.16
N ARG A 4 10.45 12.83 -19.61
CA ARG A 4 9.21 12.73 -18.83
C ARG A 4 9.38 11.66 -17.74
N PRO A 5 8.97 11.92 -16.49
CA PRO A 5 9.08 10.94 -15.41
C PRO A 5 8.18 9.73 -15.73
N ARG A 6 8.75 8.53 -15.69
CA ARG A 6 7.98 7.28 -15.65
C ARG A 6 7.32 7.21 -14.28
N ALA A 7 5.99 7.22 -14.23
CA ALA A 7 5.27 6.90 -13.01
C ALA A 7 5.55 5.43 -12.69
N LEU A 8 6.32 5.18 -11.63
CA LEU A 8 6.50 3.85 -11.07
C LEU A 8 5.32 3.64 -10.13
N GLY A 9 4.22 3.07 -10.65
CA GLY A 9 3.08 2.67 -9.82
C GLY A 9 3.49 1.52 -8.90
N MET A 10 3.14 1.60 -7.62
CA MET A 10 3.31 0.50 -6.67
C MET A 10 1.97 -0.19 -6.50
N ASP A 11 1.84 -1.41 -7.01
CA ASP A 11 0.64 -2.24 -6.85
C ASP A 11 0.77 -3.12 -5.60
N VAL A 12 -0.22 -3.06 -4.72
CA VAL A 12 -0.25 -3.86 -3.48
C VAL A 12 -1.52 -4.70 -3.48
N GLY A 13 -1.36 -6.00 -3.77
CA GLY A 13 -2.43 -6.98 -3.75
C GLY A 13 -2.55 -7.70 -2.39
N GLN A 14 -3.72 -8.30 -2.15
CA GLN A 14 -3.87 -9.39 -1.19
C GLN A 14 -3.26 -10.67 -1.78
N ALA A 15 -3.00 -11.67 -0.93
CA ALA A 15 -2.50 -12.98 -1.35
C ALA A 15 -3.30 -13.52 -2.55
N THR A 16 -2.62 -13.62 -3.70
CA THR A 16 -3.18 -14.06 -4.97
C THR A 16 -2.93 -15.55 -5.11
N ARG A 17 -3.93 -16.35 -5.51
CA ARG A 17 -3.80 -17.82 -5.64
C ARG A 17 -2.86 -18.18 -6.80
N THR A 18 -1.57 -18.17 -6.52
CA THR A 18 -0.48 -18.56 -7.42
C THR A 18 0.29 -19.76 -6.84
N GLU A 19 1.04 -20.49 -7.67
CA GLU A 19 1.80 -21.70 -7.28
C GLU A 19 2.83 -21.48 -6.16
N ILE A 20 3.11 -20.22 -5.79
CA ILE A 20 4.05 -19.85 -4.73
C ILE A 20 3.62 -20.35 -3.35
N TRP A 21 2.31 -20.47 -3.10
CA TRP A 21 1.77 -20.90 -1.81
C TRP A 21 1.89 -22.41 -1.61
N GLU A 22 1.64 -23.21 -2.66
CA GLU A 22 1.85 -24.65 -2.64
C GLU A 22 3.33 -25.01 -2.45
N ARG A 23 4.24 -24.29 -3.13
CA ARG A 23 5.70 -24.43 -2.91
C ARG A 23 6.16 -24.02 -1.50
N ALA A 24 5.43 -23.13 -0.83
CA ALA A 24 5.69 -22.72 0.54
C ALA A 24 5.05 -23.65 1.59
N GLY A 25 4.35 -24.70 1.17
CA GLY A 25 3.65 -25.63 2.06
C GLY A 25 2.42 -25.02 2.74
N ILE A 26 1.91 -23.91 2.20
CA ILE A 26 0.71 -23.23 2.71
C ILE A 26 -0.46 -23.68 1.84
N ASP A 27 -1.42 -24.37 2.45
CA ASP A 27 -2.63 -24.79 1.77
C ASP A 27 -3.53 -23.58 1.49
N ALA A 28 -3.47 -23.12 0.24
CA ALA A 28 -4.24 -22.00 -0.28
C ALA A 28 -5.77 -22.28 -0.28
N SER A 29 -6.21 -23.50 0.00
CA SER A 29 -7.63 -23.82 0.22
C SER A 29 -8.16 -23.34 1.59
N THR A 30 -7.27 -23.12 2.56
CA THR A 30 -7.63 -22.59 3.90
C THR A 30 -7.79 -21.06 3.93
N MET A 31 -7.39 -20.38 2.85
CA MET A 31 -7.48 -18.92 2.72
C MET A 31 -8.81 -18.54 2.06
N SER A 32 -9.85 -18.37 2.88
CA SER A 32 -11.26 -18.24 2.45
C SER A 32 -11.62 -16.98 1.66
N GLU A 33 -10.70 -16.02 1.47
CA GLU A 33 -11.00 -14.70 0.88
C GLU A 33 -9.92 -14.24 -0.12
N MET A 34 -9.42 -15.16 -0.95
CA MET A 34 -8.48 -14.79 -2.01
C MET A 34 -9.24 -14.35 -3.27
N MET A 35 -8.90 -13.17 -3.76
CA MET A 35 -9.33 -12.66 -5.07
C MET A 35 -8.79 -13.56 -6.18
N ASP A 36 -9.57 -13.71 -7.25
CA ASP A 36 -9.08 -14.39 -8.44
C ASP A 36 -7.89 -13.62 -9.06
N THR A 37 -6.94 -14.36 -9.62
CA THR A 37 -5.74 -13.76 -10.22
C THR A 37 -6.08 -12.88 -11.42
N GLY A 38 -7.06 -13.29 -12.24
CA GLY A 38 -7.53 -12.50 -13.38
C GLY A 38 -8.19 -11.21 -12.92
N GLU A 39 -9.06 -11.28 -11.92
CA GLU A 39 -9.71 -10.11 -11.30
C GLU A 39 -8.67 -9.11 -10.75
N LEU A 40 -7.62 -9.61 -10.08
CA LEU A 40 -6.55 -8.77 -9.56
C LEU A 40 -5.78 -8.06 -10.68
N VAL A 41 -5.41 -8.78 -11.75
CA VAL A 41 -4.66 -8.24 -12.88
C VAL A 41 -5.48 -7.19 -13.62
N ASP A 42 -6.76 -7.46 -13.88
CA ASP A 42 -7.66 -6.51 -14.54
C ASP A 42 -7.80 -5.21 -13.73
N ALA A 43 -7.96 -5.33 -12.41
CA ALA A 43 -8.01 -4.17 -11.52
C ALA A 43 -6.69 -3.38 -11.50
N ALA A 44 -5.55 -4.06 -11.52
CA ALA A 44 -4.23 -3.43 -11.56
C ALA A 44 -3.99 -2.70 -12.90
N LEU A 45 -4.35 -3.32 -14.03
CA LEU A 45 -4.25 -2.69 -15.36
C LEU A 45 -5.15 -1.45 -15.46
N LEU A 46 -6.35 -1.51 -14.89
CA LEU A 46 -7.23 -0.34 -14.83
C LEU A 46 -6.61 0.81 -14.04
N GLY A 47 -5.98 0.54 -12.89
CA GLY A 47 -5.23 1.53 -12.11
C GLY A 47 -4.05 2.11 -12.89
N PHE A 48 -3.32 1.26 -13.61
CA PHE A 48 -2.22 1.66 -14.48
C PHE A 48 -2.67 2.60 -15.61
N ASP A 49 -3.76 2.26 -16.30
CA ASP A 49 -4.34 3.09 -17.38
C ASP A 49 -4.80 4.46 -16.85
N ARG A 50 -5.31 4.49 -15.61
CA ARG A 50 -5.68 5.71 -14.90
C ARG A 50 -4.50 6.50 -14.35
N ARG A 51 -3.28 5.96 -14.46
CA ARG A 51 -2.05 6.51 -13.86
C ARG A 51 -2.18 6.74 -12.36
N GLU A 52 -2.85 5.81 -11.69
CA GLU A 52 -2.88 5.79 -10.23
C GLU A 52 -1.45 5.59 -9.72
N ALA A 53 -1.04 6.41 -8.74
CA ALA A 53 0.30 6.28 -8.15
C ALA A 53 0.43 5.01 -7.31
N VAL A 54 -0.68 4.58 -6.71
CA VAL A 54 -0.80 3.38 -5.87
C VAL A 54 -2.16 2.75 -6.15
N THR A 55 -2.14 1.51 -6.66
CA THR A 55 -3.36 0.71 -6.91
C THR A 55 -3.45 -0.36 -5.84
N ILE A 56 -4.59 -0.42 -5.14
CA ILE A 56 -4.85 -1.44 -4.11
C ILE A 56 -6.21 -2.08 -4.41
N PRO A 57 -6.26 -3.06 -5.33
CA PRO A 57 -7.52 -3.71 -5.73
C PRO A 57 -8.42 -4.21 -4.59
N PRO A 58 -7.91 -4.80 -3.49
CA PRO A 58 -8.78 -5.25 -2.39
C PRO A 58 -9.22 -4.11 -1.45
N LEU A 59 -8.77 -2.86 -1.65
CA LEU A 59 -9.16 -1.74 -0.81
C LEU A 59 -10.50 -1.14 -1.27
N HIS A 60 -11.60 -1.62 -0.70
CA HIS A 60 -12.94 -1.11 -1.03
C HIS A 60 -13.13 0.38 -0.74
N ALA A 61 -12.58 0.88 0.36
CA ALA A 61 -12.74 2.27 0.78
C ALA A 61 -11.48 3.09 0.42
N ALA A 62 -11.43 3.62 -0.81
CA ALA A 62 -10.29 4.40 -1.31
C ALA A 62 -9.86 5.56 -0.39
N GLY A 63 -10.80 6.18 0.33
CA GLY A 63 -10.50 7.23 1.31
C GLY A 63 -9.57 6.81 2.45
N ARG A 64 -9.44 5.51 2.74
CA ARG A 64 -8.50 4.99 3.75
C ARG A 64 -7.04 5.19 3.35
N TRP A 65 -6.73 5.11 2.05
CA TRP A 65 -5.39 5.41 1.54
C TRP A 65 -5.03 6.89 1.75
N ALA A 66 -5.96 7.79 1.42
CA ALA A 66 -5.78 9.23 1.64
C ALA A 66 -5.62 9.57 3.13
N ALA A 67 -6.39 8.92 4.01
CA ALA A 67 -6.27 9.10 5.45
C ALA A 67 -4.91 8.64 5.99
N LEU A 68 -4.42 7.47 5.53
CA LEU A 68 -3.09 6.97 5.89
C LEU A 68 -2.00 7.95 5.44
N GLU A 69 -2.07 8.42 4.21
CA GLU A 69 -1.09 9.35 3.65
C GLU A 69 -1.10 10.70 4.39
N SER A 70 -2.29 11.20 4.73
CA SER A 70 -2.43 12.40 5.57
C SER A 70 -1.83 12.20 6.97
N ALA A 71 -2.07 11.06 7.61
CA ALA A 71 -1.49 10.75 8.92
C ALA A 71 0.03 10.68 8.86
N ARG A 72 0.57 10.05 7.80
CA ARG A 72 2.02 9.95 7.55
C ARG A 72 2.66 11.33 7.37
N GLN A 73 2.03 12.22 6.61
CA GLN A 73 2.50 13.59 6.42
C GLN A 73 2.42 14.41 7.71
N GLY A 74 1.34 14.28 8.49
CA GLY A 74 1.19 14.93 9.79
C GLY A 74 2.30 14.53 10.76
N LEU A 75 2.57 13.23 10.88
CA LEU A 75 3.67 12.72 11.72
C LEU A 75 5.03 13.30 11.31
N MET A 76 5.32 13.37 10.00
CA MET A 76 6.56 13.95 9.49
C MET A 76 6.68 15.46 9.78
N SER A 77 5.56 16.18 9.84
CA SER A 77 5.53 17.58 10.25
C SER A 77 5.92 17.74 11.72
N ASP A 78 5.43 16.85 12.58
CA ASP A 78 5.60 16.94 14.04
C ASP A 78 6.99 16.52 14.53
N ILE A 79 7.74 15.74 13.75
CA ILE A 79 9.08 15.22 14.12
C ILE A 79 10.21 16.23 13.86
N ARG A 80 9.97 17.33 13.13
CA ARG A 80 10.98 18.36 12.83
C ARG A 80 11.24 19.32 14.00
N GLN A 81 11.58 18.78 15.17
CA GLN A 81 11.85 19.53 16.39
C GLN A 81 13.34 19.50 16.73
N ALA A 82 13.90 20.62 17.17
CA ALA A 82 15.31 20.73 17.57
C ALA A 82 15.64 19.98 18.88
N HIS A 83 14.61 19.63 19.65
CA HIS A 83 14.73 19.00 20.96
C HIS A 83 13.81 17.79 21.06
N ALA A 84 14.16 16.87 21.96
CA ALA A 84 13.30 15.75 22.30
C ALA A 84 11.93 16.25 22.81
N ALA A 85 10.88 15.49 22.49
CA ALA A 85 9.52 15.80 22.94
C ALA A 85 9.47 15.90 24.48
N GLU A 86 8.59 16.76 25.00
CA GLU A 86 8.44 17.03 26.45
C GLU A 86 8.30 15.75 27.27
N ARG A 87 7.59 14.75 26.74
CA ARG A 87 7.41 13.43 27.37
C ARG A 87 8.72 12.67 27.69
N TYR A 88 9.85 13.13 27.16
CA TYR A 88 11.19 12.57 27.42
C TYR A 88 12.04 13.46 28.34
N ARG A 89 11.55 14.63 28.75
CA ARG A 89 12.23 15.44 29.77
C ARG A 89 11.85 14.88 31.14
N SER A 90 12.85 14.43 31.89
CA SER A 90 12.66 13.97 33.26
C SER A 90 12.03 15.09 34.09
N ALA A 91 10.97 14.79 34.84
CA ALA A 91 10.48 15.68 35.88
C ALA A 91 11.62 15.87 36.88
N SER A 92 12.22 17.06 36.88
CA SER A 92 13.12 17.51 37.95
C SER A 92 12.32 18.28 38.98
#